data_AF-A0AAV5UNC8-F1
#
_entry.id   AF-A0AAV5UNC8-F1
#
_cell.length_a   1.000
_cell.length_b   1.000
_cell.length_c   1.000
_cell.angle_alpha   90.00
_cell.angle_beta   90.00
_cell.angle_gamma   90.00
#
_symmetry.space_group_name_H-M   'P 1'
#
loop_
_entity.id
_entity.type
_entity.pdbx_description
1 polymer ?
#
loop_
_entity_poly.entity_id
_entity_poly.type
_entity_poly.pdbx_seq_one_letter_code
_entity_poly.pdbx_strand_id
1 'polypeptide(L)'
;MTKRHDIQGIRGLAITGVLAFHLNEAYFPSGFVGVDMFFVLSGYLMAVILSKENSLDLTVFRQFYTRRFKRIVPLYAIMIAALTIIVPFFLLRRDVAKYCEDVVWAASFATNIQTVLEKRDYFSELYDSNVLTH
;
A
#
# COMPACT_ATOMS: atom_id res chain seq x y z
N MET A 1 -14.55 22.45 2.75
CA MET A 1 -13.24 22.48 2.05
C MET A 1 -13.38 21.82 0.71
N THR A 2 -13.09 22.53 -0.35
CA THR A 2 -13.03 22.01 -1.72
C THR A 2 -12.01 20.86 -1.76
N LYS A 3 -12.46 19.69 -2.20
CA LYS A 3 -11.61 18.50 -2.33
C LYS A 3 -10.54 18.84 -3.37
N ARG A 4 -9.25 18.81 -2.97
CA ARG A 4 -8.10 19.08 -3.85
C ARG A 4 -7.93 17.94 -4.86
N HIS A 5 -8.70 18.03 -5.96
CA HIS A 5 -8.73 17.04 -7.03
C HIS A 5 -7.42 16.99 -7.80
N ASP A 6 -6.70 18.11 -7.87
CA ASP A 6 -5.34 18.24 -8.38
C ASP A 6 -4.37 17.22 -7.72
N ILE A 7 -4.26 17.26 -6.38
CA ILE A 7 -3.36 16.36 -5.65
C ILE A 7 -3.82 14.91 -5.76
N GLN A 8 -5.13 14.67 -5.77
CA GLN A 8 -5.66 13.31 -5.92
C GLN A 8 -5.39 12.74 -7.31
N GLY A 9 -5.45 13.58 -8.36
CA GLY A 9 -5.09 13.20 -9.73
C GLY A 9 -3.62 12.82 -9.84
N ILE A 10 -2.71 13.61 -9.26
CA ILE A 10 -1.27 13.30 -9.26
C ILE A 10 -0.98 12.00 -8.50
N ARG A 11 -1.66 11.77 -7.35
CA ARG A 11 -1.55 10.48 -6.64
C ARG A 11 -2.07 9.31 -7.47
N GLY A 12 -3.14 9.51 -8.22
CA GLY A 12 -3.67 8.52 -9.16
C GLY A 12 -2.65 8.18 -10.24
N LEU A 13 -2.03 9.20 -10.84
CA LEU A 13 -0.98 9.02 -11.83
C LEU A 13 0.23 8.26 -11.27
N ALA A 14 0.63 8.57 -10.04
CA ALA A 14 1.71 7.87 -9.35
C ALA A 14 1.37 6.38 -9.17
N ILE A 15 0.16 6.04 -8.72
CA ILE A 15 -0.30 4.65 -8.61
C ILE A 15 -0.32 3.96 -9.98
N THR A 16 -0.82 4.63 -11.03
CA THR A 16 -0.84 4.08 -12.39
C THR A 16 0.57 3.75 -12.89
N GLY A 17 1.55 4.61 -12.61
CA GLY A 17 2.96 4.34 -12.93
C GLY A 17 3.50 3.09 -12.23
N VAL A 18 3.17 2.91 -10.95
CA VAL A 18 3.57 1.70 -10.19
C VAL A 18 2.90 0.45 -10.74
N LEU A 19 1.62 0.53 -11.11
CA LEU A 19 0.91 -0.59 -11.74
C LEU A 19 1.51 -0.94 -13.10
N ALA A 20 1.84 0.07 -13.91
CA ALA A 20 2.47 -0.14 -15.21
C ALA A 20 3.85 -0.82 -15.09
N PHE A 21 4.65 -0.43 -14.10
CA PHE A 21 5.91 -1.10 -13.76
C PHE A 21 5.71 -2.58 -13.44
N HIS A 22 4.73 -2.93 -12.61
CA HIS A 22 4.43 -4.33 -12.27
C HIS A 22 3.86 -5.15 -13.43
N LEU A 23 3.21 -4.51 -14.42
CA LEU A 23 2.70 -5.19 -15.60
C LEU A 23 3.81 -5.54 -16.58
N ASN A 24 4.71 -4.58 -16.84
CA ASN A 24 5.88 -4.80 -17.68
C ASN A 24 6.96 -3.76 -17.40
N GLU A 25 7.95 -4.19 -16.64
CA GLU A 25 9.06 -3.35 -16.24
C GLU A 25 9.93 -2.88 -17.42
N ALA A 26 10.07 -3.69 -18.48
CA ALA A 26 10.88 -3.31 -19.64
C ALA A 26 10.35 -2.06 -20.35
N TYR A 27 9.03 -1.82 -20.32
CA TYR A 27 8.42 -0.63 -20.91
C TYR A 27 8.35 0.56 -19.94
N PHE A 28 8.33 0.31 -18.63
CA PHE A 28 8.20 1.36 -17.60
C PHE A 28 9.22 1.21 -16.46
N PRO A 29 10.53 1.17 -16.73
CA PRO A 29 11.55 0.83 -15.73
C PRO A 29 11.62 1.84 -14.57
N SER A 30 11.14 3.07 -14.77
CA SER A 30 11.12 4.12 -13.73
C SER A 30 9.78 4.24 -13.00
N GLY A 31 8.83 3.32 -13.20
CA GLY A 31 7.52 3.40 -12.57
C GLY A 31 7.56 3.21 -11.03
N PHE A 32 8.64 2.64 -10.49
CA PHE A 32 8.86 2.55 -9.04
C PHE A 32 8.92 3.91 -8.34
N VAL A 33 9.34 4.98 -9.03
CA VAL A 33 9.36 6.36 -8.51
C VAL A 33 7.94 6.83 -8.09
N GLY A 34 6.90 6.23 -8.68
CA GLY A 34 5.52 6.47 -8.28
C GLY A 34 5.24 6.13 -6.82
N VAL A 35 5.97 5.18 -6.22
CA VAL A 35 5.85 4.82 -4.79
C VAL A 35 6.25 6.01 -3.92
N ASP A 36 7.44 6.57 -4.15
CA ASP A 36 7.94 7.73 -3.40
C ASP A 36 7.03 8.94 -3.57
N MET A 37 6.62 9.23 -4.81
CA MET A 37 5.72 10.34 -5.11
C MET A 37 4.38 10.20 -4.39
N PHE A 38 3.81 9.00 -4.37
CA PHE A 38 2.56 8.73 -3.67
C PHE A 38 2.68 8.95 -2.16
N PHE A 39 3.76 8.49 -1.54
CA PHE A 39 3.98 8.64 -0.10
C PHE A 39 4.23 10.10 0.29
N VAL A 40 5.08 10.83 -0.46
CA VAL A 40 5.36 12.25 -0.22
C VAL A 40 4.07 13.08 -0.33
N LEU A 41 3.29 12.90 -1.39
CA LEU A 41 2.03 13.63 -1.58
C LEU A 41 0.99 13.29 -0.52
N SER A 42 0.92 12.02 -0.11
CA SER A 42 0.04 11.59 0.96
C SER A 42 0.45 12.29 2.27
N GLY A 43 1.72 12.22 2.66
CA GLY A 43 2.30 12.86 3.84
C GLY A 43 2.05 14.37 3.88
N TYR A 44 2.35 15.07 2.78
CA TYR A 44 2.08 16.50 2.62
C TYR A 44 0.59 16.82 2.87
N LEU A 45 -0.33 16.06 2.26
CA LEU A 45 -1.76 16.27 2.48
C LEU A 45 -2.15 15.99 3.94
N MET A 46 -1.57 14.96 4.56
CA MET A 46 -1.84 14.68 5.97
C MET A 46 -1.41 15.87 6.86
N ALA A 47 -0.22 16.42 6.62
CA ALA A 47 0.32 17.55 7.36
C ALA A 47 -0.50 18.83 7.16
N VAL A 48 -0.91 19.13 5.93
CA VAL A 48 -1.77 20.30 5.61
C VAL A 48 -3.16 20.19 6.24
N ILE A 49 -3.70 18.98 6.41
CA ILE A 49 -4.97 18.81 7.12
C ILE A 49 -4.76 19.10 8.61
N LEU A 50 -3.68 18.59 9.19
CA LEU A 50 -3.38 18.73 10.61
C LEU A 50 -2.98 20.16 10.98
N SER A 51 -2.32 20.90 10.08
CA SER A 51 -1.89 22.29 10.29
C SER A 51 -3.04 23.29 10.39
N LYS A 52 -4.28 22.88 10.11
CA LYS A 52 -5.48 23.72 10.19
C LYS A 52 -6.20 23.60 11.52
N GLU A 53 -5.76 22.70 12.37
CA GLU A 53 -6.27 22.53 13.73
C GLU A 53 -5.57 23.54 14.64
N ASN A 54 -6.34 24.19 15.53
CA ASN A 54 -5.82 25.26 16.40
C ASN A 54 -4.88 24.75 17.49
N SER A 55 -4.98 23.46 17.84
CA SER A 55 -4.13 22.79 18.82
C SER A 55 -3.85 21.36 18.37
N LEU A 56 -2.63 20.88 18.62
CA LEU A 56 -2.23 19.49 18.35
C LEU A 56 -2.30 18.67 19.65
N ASP A 57 -3.52 18.46 20.13
CA ASP A 57 -3.77 17.60 21.29
C ASP A 57 -4.08 16.15 20.88
N LEU A 58 -4.09 15.26 21.88
CA LEU A 58 -4.36 13.84 21.67
C LEU A 58 -5.75 13.58 21.05
N THR A 59 -6.71 14.48 21.30
CA THR A 59 -8.08 14.39 20.79
C THR A 59 -8.12 14.61 19.28
N VAL A 60 -7.40 15.62 18.79
CA VAL A 60 -7.26 15.90 17.35
C VAL A 60 -6.60 14.72 16.64
N PHE A 61 -5.50 14.20 17.17
CA PHE A 61 -4.86 12.99 16.61
C PHE A 61 -5.82 11.80 16.58
N ARG A 62 -6.52 11.53 17.69
CA ARG A 62 -7.48 10.42 17.78
C ARG A 62 -8.60 10.58 16.76
N GLN A 63 -9.20 11.77 16.62
CA GLN A 63 -10.24 12.01 15.61
C GLN A 63 -9.70 11.83 14.19
N PHE A 64 -8.52 12.36 13.92
CA PHE A 64 -7.88 12.28 12.62
C PHE A 64 -7.62 10.82 12.20
N TYR A 65 -7.00 10.02 13.07
CA TYR A 65 -6.76 8.60 12.78
C TYR A 65 -8.05 7.80 12.75
N THR A 66 -9.03 8.09 13.61
CA THR A 66 -10.34 7.40 13.59
C THR A 66 -11.08 7.60 12.27
N ARG A 67 -11.10 8.84 11.74
CA ARG A 67 -11.73 9.16 10.44
C ARG A 67 -11.06 8.39 9.30
N ARG A 68 -9.73 8.23 9.36
CA ARG A 68 -8.96 7.46 8.38
C ARG A 68 -9.22 5.98 8.48
N PHE A 69 -9.20 5.44 9.70
CA PHE A 69 -9.46 4.04 9.98
C PHE A 69 -10.85 3.65 9.42
N LYS A 70 -11.90 4.43 9.74
CA LYS A 70 -13.26 4.23 9.21
C LYS A 70 -13.37 4.31 7.69
N ARG A 71 -12.41 4.95 7.01
CA ARG A 71 -12.39 5.06 5.55
C ARG A 71 -11.60 3.95 4.87
N ILE A 72 -10.47 3.54 5.43
CA ILE A 72 -9.53 2.60 4.79
C ILE A 72 -9.87 1.15 5.14
N VAL A 73 -10.18 0.88 6.40
CA VAL A 73 -10.36 -0.48 6.92
C VAL A 73 -11.53 -1.23 6.30
N PRO A 74 -12.71 -0.62 6.03
CA PRO A 74 -13.81 -1.36 5.43
C PRO A 74 -13.46 -1.92 4.05
N LEU A 75 -12.81 -1.11 3.21
CA LEU A 75 -12.41 -1.53 1.87
C LEU A 75 -11.31 -2.60 1.95
N TYR A 76 -10.36 -2.44 2.87
CA TYR A 76 -9.30 -3.43 3.10
C TYR A 76 -9.86 -4.78 3.55
N ALA A 77 -10.79 -4.78 4.51
CA ALA A 77 -11.41 -5.99 5.02
C ALA A 77 -12.23 -6.72 3.94
N ILE A 78 -12.97 -5.97 3.11
CA ILE A 78 -13.69 -6.53 1.97
C ILE A 78 -12.71 -7.17 0.97
N MET A 79 -11.61 -6.49 0.68
CA MET A 79 -10.60 -6.99 -0.26
C MET A 79 -9.94 -8.28 0.26
N ILE A 80 -9.54 -8.33 1.53
CA ILE A 80 -9.03 -9.55 2.16
C ILE A 80 -10.07 -10.65 2.08
N ALA A 81 -11.30 -10.41 2.53
CA ALA A 81 -12.35 -11.42 2.51
C ALA A 81 -12.61 -11.98 1.10
N ALA A 82 -12.64 -11.10 0.09
CA ALA A 82 -12.79 -11.50 -1.30
C ALA A 82 -11.62 -12.38 -1.77
N LEU A 83 -10.38 -11.98 -1.47
CA LEU A 83 -9.19 -12.75 -1.85
C LEU A 83 -9.13 -14.11 -1.13
N THR A 84 -9.42 -14.14 0.18
CA THR A 84 -9.46 -15.38 0.97
C THR A 84 -10.45 -16.39 0.39
N ILE A 85 -11.56 -15.92 -0.19
CA ILE A 85 -12.55 -16.76 -0.85
C ILE A 85 -12.06 -17.17 -2.25
N ILE A 86 -11.59 -16.22 -3.07
CA ILE A 86 -11.33 -16.44 -4.51
C ILE A 86 -10.01 -17.17 -4.77
N VAL A 87 -8.93 -16.78 -4.11
CA VAL A 87 -7.57 -17.24 -4.43
C VAL A 87 -7.36 -18.75 -4.26
N PRO A 88 -7.90 -19.43 -3.21
CA PRO A 88 -7.74 -20.87 -3.06
C PRO A 88 -8.27 -21.72 -4.22
N PHE A 89 -9.22 -21.20 -5.01
CA PHE A 89 -9.72 -21.89 -6.21
C PHE A 89 -8.70 -21.95 -7.35
N PHE A 90 -7.67 -21.11 -7.32
CA PHE A 90 -6.62 -21.03 -8.33
C PHE A 90 -5.25 -21.56 -7.85
N LEU A 91 -5.11 -21.86 -6.56
CA LEU A 91 -3.85 -22.33 -5.96
C LEU A 91 -3.72 -23.85 -5.97
N LEU A 92 -2.48 -24.33 -6.07
CA LEU A 92 -2.14 -25.73 -5.78
C LEU A 92 -2.28 -26.00 -4.28
N ARG A 93 -2.67 -27.22 -3.91
CA ARG A 93 -2.95 -27.59 -2.52
C ARG A 93 -1.77 -27.36 -1.56
N ARG A 94 -0.54 -27.41 -2.06
CA ARG A 94 0.69 -27.13 -1.28
C ARG A 94 0.85 -25.66 -0.91
N ASP A 95 0.30 -24.74 -1.71
CA ASP A 95 0.51 -23.29 -1.56
C ASP A 95 -0.58 -22.66 -0.66
N VAL A 96 -1.69 -23.38 -0.43
CA VAL A 96 -2.81 -22.90 0.41
C VAL A 96 -2.39 -22.64 1.86
N ALA A 97 -1.53 -23.50 2.43
CA ALA A 97 -1.08 -23.35 3.81
C ALA A 97 -0.29 -22.04 4.02
N LYS A 98 0.63 -21.74 3.09
CA LYS A 98 1.40 -20.49 3.09
C LYS A 98 0.49 -19.28 2.85
N TYR A 99 -0.44 -19.38 1.91
CA TYR A 99 -1.41 -18.32 1.64
C TYR A 99 -2.26 -17.97 2.87
N CYS A 100 -2.69 -18.96 3.66
CA CYS A 100 -3.43 -18.71 4.90
C CYS A 100 -2.58 -17.94 5.94
N GLU A 101 -1.28 -18.24 6.03
CA GLU A 101 -0.36 -17.50 6.89
C GLU A 101 -0.23 -16.03 6.42
N ASP A 102 -0.01 -15.82 5.12
CA ASP A 102 0.07 -14.47 4.52
C ASP A 102 -1.21 -13.67 4.75
N VAL A 103 -2.39 -14.32 4.68
CA VAL A 103 -3.69 -13.69 4.99
C VAL A 103 -3.77 -13.25 6.45
N VAL A 104 -3.20 -14.00 7.40
CA VAL A 104 -3.19 -13.62 8.83
C VAL A 104 -2.29 -12.40 9.05
N TRP A 105 -1.11 -12.37 8.42
CA TRP A 105 -0.23 -11.20 8.46
C TRP A 105 -0.85 -9.97 7.79
N ALA A 106 -1.58 -10.15 6.69
CA ALA A 106 -2.36 -9.10 6.05
C ALA A 106 -3.49 -8.61 6.96
N ALA A 107 -4.34 -9.49 7.48
CA ALA A 107 -5.49 -9.13 8.31
C ALA A 107 -5.08 -8.39 9.61
N SER A 108 -3.90 -8.69 10.14
CA SER A 108 -3.33 -8.03 11.32
C SER A 108 -2.62 -6.69 11.01
N PHE A 109 -2.55 -6.28 9.74
CA PHE A 109 -1.75 -5.13 9.28
C PHE A 109 -0.25 -5.26 9.62
N ALA A 110 0.23 -6.49 9.77
CA ALA A 110 1.60 -6.81 10.22
C ALA A 110 2.47 -7.43 9.12
N THR A 111 2.07 -7.30 7.85
CA THR A 111 2.86 -7.78 6.69
C THR A 111 4.28 -7.24 6.70
N ASN A 112 4.48 -5.98 7.08
CA ASN A 112 5.81 -5.38 7.16
C ASN A 112 6.70 -6.09 8.20
N ILE A 113 6.11 -6.60 9.30
CA ILE A 113 6.87 -7.36 10.31
C ILE A 113 7.24 -8.72 9.74
N GLN A 114 6.32 -9.40 9.06
CA GLN A 114 6.60 -10.66 8.35
C GLN A 114 7.76 -10.48 7.37
N THR A 115 7.73 -9.44 6.54
CA THR A 115 8.79 -9.13 5.57
C THR A 115 10.16 -8.97 6.25
N VAL A 116 10.21 -8.25 7.38
CA VAL A 116 11.44 -8.07 8.17
C VAL A 116 11.93 -9.38 8.78
N LEU A 117 11.02 -10.20 9.32
CA LEU A 117 11.36 -11.51 9.90
C LEU A 117 11.84 -12.51 8.85
N GLU A 118 11.25 -12.49 7.66
CA GLU A 118 11.66 -13.29 6.50
C GLU A 118 12.92 -12.77 5.81
N LYS A 119 13.51 -11.67 6.30
CA LYS A 119 14.70 -10.99 5.74
C LYS A 119 14.53 -10.65 4.25
N ARG A 120 13.32 -10.34 3.81
CA ARG A 120 13.09 -9.84 2.46
C ARG A 120 13.31 -8.34 2.44
N ASP A 121 14.16 -7.87 1.56
CA ASP A 121 14.32 -6.43 1.35
C ASP A 121 13.26 -5.95 0.36
N TYR A 122 12.32 -5.13 0.86
CA TYR A 122 11.22 -4.55 0.06
C TYR A 122 11.70 -3.88 -1.23
N PHE A 123 12.89 -3.27 -1.18
CA PHE A 123 13.50 -2.63 -2.34
C PHE A 123 14.34 -3.60 -3.17
N SER A 124 14.91 -4.67 -2.58
CA SER A 124 15.69 -5.65 -3.34
C SER A 124 14.87 -6.34 -4.42
N GLU A 125 13.63 -6.78 -4.11
CA GLU A 125 12.71 -7.40 -5.09
C GLU A 125 12.30 -6.42 -6.22
N LEU A 126 12.43 -5.11 -6.03
CA LEU A 126 12.15 -4.08 -7.05
C LEU A 126 13.37 -3.69 -7.89
N TYR A 127 14.58 -3.99 -7.42
CA TYR A 127 15.86 -3.73 -8.11
C TYR A 127 16.46 -4.98 -8.77
N ASP A 128 16.04 -6.19 -8.36
CA ASP A 128 16.57 -7.48 -8.87
C ASP A 128 16.00 -7.90 -10.24
N SER A 129 15.37 -6.96 -10.95
CA SER A 129 15.02 -7.07 -12.37
C SER A 129 16.20 -6.83 -13.31
N ASN A 130 17.41 -6.77 -12.76
CA ASN A 130 18.62 -6.63 -13.53
C ASN A 130 18.85 -7.93 -14.31
N VAL A 131 18.55 -7.92 -15.60
CA VAL A 131 18.64 -9.05 -16.55
C VAL A 131 20.07 -9.60 -16.71
N LEU A 132 21.05 -9.08 -15.96
CA LEU A 132 22.47 -9.42 -16.03
C LEU A 132 23.01 -10.18 -14.80
N THR A 133 22.18 -10.42 -13.77
CA THR A 133 22.58 -11.19 -12.58
C THR A 133 21.85 -12.54 -12.43
N HIS A 134 21.12 -12.95 -13.47
CA HIS A 134 20.69 -14.34 -13.68
C HIS A 134 21.41 -14.95 -14.89
#